data_AF-A0A949KYR5-F1
#
_entry.id   AF-A0A949KYR5-F1
#
_cell.length_a   1.000
_cell.length_b   1.000
_cell.length_c   1.000
_cell.angle_alpha   90.00
_cell.angle_beta   90.00
_cell.angle_gamma   90.00
#
_symmetry.space_group_name_H-M   'P 1'
#
loop_
_entity.id
_entity.type
_entity.pdbx_description
1 polymer ?
#
loop_
_entity_poly.entity_id
_entity_poly.type
_entity_poly.pdbx_seq_one_letter_code
_entity_poly.pdbx_strand_id
1 'polypeptide(L)'
;MKRAALLLLVSIALCSCSARPAPAVVTVSVAECPAPAAPVPPKLDPALPLDHPANVEALMIRDDAMRSYIQGLRSCLDCYRGQR
;
A
#
# COMPACT_ATOMS: atom_id res chain seq x y z
N MET A 1 13.99 53.58 -34.55
CA MET A 1 12.85 52.65 -34.70
C MET A 1 13.29 51.24 -35.12
N LYS A 2 13.89 51.03 -36.31
CA LYS A 2 14.25 49.68 -36.82
C LYS A 2 15.20 48.87 -35.92
N ARG A 3 16.22 49.53 -35.34
CA ARG A 3 17.18 48.89 -34.42
C ARG A 3 16.54 48.43 -33.10
N ALA A 4 15.59 49.20 -32.58
CA ALA A 4 14.86 48.86 -31.36
C ALA A 4 13.94 47.66 -31.57
N ALA A 5 13.26 47.57 -32.73
CA ALA A 5 12.46 46.42 -33.09
C ALA A 5 13.31 45.14 -33.25
N LEU A 6 14.53 45.28 -33.77
CA LEU A 6 15.45 44.16 -33.94
C LEU A 6 15.97 43.64 -32.60
N LEU A 7 16.30 44.54 -31.66
CA LEU A 7 16.67 44.18 -30.29
C LEU A 7 15.52 43.49 -29.53
N LEU A 8 14.28 43.94 -29.75
CA LEU A 8 13.07 43.32 -29.18
C LEU A 8 12.83 41.91 -29.73
N LEU A 9 13.02 41.69 -31.03
CA LEU A 9 12.88 40.36 -31.62
C LEU A 9 13.94 39.39 -31.10
N VAL A 10 15.17 39.88 -30.93
CA VAL A 10 16.27 39.10 -30.35
C VAL A 10 15.97 38.74 -28.89
N SER A 11 15.49 39.69 -28.07
CA SER A 11 15.19 39.39 -26.65
C SER A 11 14.02 38.42 -26.49
N ILE A 12 12.99 38.50 -27.33
CA ILE A 12 11.88 37.54 -27.33
C ILE A 12 12.38 36.15 -27.73
N ALA A 13 13.20 36.06 -28.78
CA ALA A 13 13.79 34.79 -29.22
C ALA A 13 14.67 34.14 -28.13
N LEU A 14 15.49 34.93 -27.44
CA LEU A 14 16.32 34.40 -26.33
C LEU A 14 15.48 33.94 -25.13
N CYS A 15 14.39 34.64 -24.80
CA CYS A 15 13.51 34.26 -23.68
C CYS A 15 12.58 33.09 -23.99
N SER A 16 12.27 32.81 -25.27
CA SER A 16 11.43 31.67 -25.66
C SER A 16 12.16 30.34 -25.74
N CYS A 17 13.50 30.33 -25.68
CA CYS A 17 14.31 29.09 -25.72
C CYS A 17 14.46 28.39 -24.37
N SER A 18 13.89 28.91 -23.28
CA SER A 18 13.84 28.19 -22.00
C SER A 18 12.67 27.20 -22.01
N ALA A 19 12.77 26.15 -22.81
CA ALA A 19 11.90 24.98 -22.66
C ALA A 19 12.21 24.37 -21.30
N ARG A 20 11.37 24.63 -20.30
CA ARG A 20 11.45 23.98 -18.99
C ARG A 20 11.26 22.49 -19.24
N PRO A 21 12.22 21.62 -18.86
CA PRO A 21 12.02 20.18 -18.98
C PRO A 21 10.74 19.83 -18.22
N ALA A 22 9.85 19.08 -18.88
CA ALA A 22 8.66 18.57 -18.24
C ALA A 22 9.08 17.82 -16.97
N PRO A 23 8.36 18.00 -15.85
CA PRO A 23 8.69 17.28 -14.62
C PRO A 23 8.70 15.78 -14.92
N ALA A 24 9.80 15.10 -14.58
CA ALA A 24 9.90 13.67 -14.72
C ALA A 24 8.83 13.02 -13.84
N VAL A 25 7.82 12.43 -14.46
CA VAL A 25 6.81 11.65 -13.75
C VAL A 25 7.47 10.34 -13.32
N VAL A 26 7.87 10.26 -12.06
CA VAL A 26 8.35 9.01 -11.47
C VAL A 26 7.13 8.18 -11.08
N THR A 27 6.72 7.26 -11.95
CA THR A 27 5.75 6.23 -11.60
C THR A 27 6.46 5.15 -10.78
N VAL A 28 6.21 5.12 -9.47
CA VAL A 28 6.66 4.01 -8.61
C VAL A 28 5.67 2.87 -8.80
N SER A 29 6.14 1.73 -9.34
CA SER A 29 5.34 0.51 -9.36
C SER A 29 5.27 -0.05 -7.94
N VAL A 30 4.13 0.10 -7.29
CA VAL A 30 3.85 -0.56 -5.99
C VAL A 30 3.58 -2.04 -6.29
N ALA A 31 4.38 -2.93 -5.72
CA ALA A 31 4.09 -4.36 -5.79
C ALA A 31 2.91 -4.68 -4.89
N GLU A 32 2.01 -5.56 -5.35
CA GLU A 32 0.87 -5.99 -4.52
C GLU A 32 1.38 -6.82 -3.33
N CYS A 33 1.19 -6.30 -2.11
CA CYS A 33 1.46 -7.04 -0.89
C CYS A 33 0.24 -7.89 -0.53
N PRO A 34 0.36 -9.23 -0.45
CA PRO A 34 -0.78 -10.10 -0.23
C PRO A 34 -1.29 -9.97 1.21
N ALA A 35 -2.51 -9.45 1.38
CA ALA A 35 -3.20 -9.48 2.66
C ALA A 35 -3.94 -10.82 2.83
N PRO A 36 -3.81 -11.50 3.98
CA PRO A 36 -4.56 -12.72 4.24
C PRO A 36 -6.06 -12.43 4.34
N ALA A 37 -6.89 -13.37 3.92
CA ALA A 37 -8.33 -13.31 4.17
C ALA A 37 -8.64 -13.46 5.66
N ALA A 38 -9.67 -12.77 6.15
CA ALA A 38 -10.13 -12.95 7.52
C ALA A 38 -10.64 -14.40 7.71
N PRO A 39 -10.15 -15.13 8.72
CA PRO A 39 -10.58 -16.51 8.94
C PRO A 39 -12.00 -16.54 9.52
N VAL A 40 -12.69 -17.67 9.30
CA VAL A 40 -14.00 -17.95 9.90
C VAL A 40 -13.79 -18.89 11.10
N PRO A 41 -13.75 -18.37 12.34
CA PRO A 41 -13.51 -19.19 13.51
C PRO A 41 -14.67 -20.17 13.77
N PRO A 42 -14.40 -21.38 14.30
CA PRO A 42 -15.46 -22.27 14.75
C PRO A 42 -16.29 -21.61 15.87
N LYS A 43 -17.58 -21.94 15.88
CA LYS A 43 -18.51 -21.48 16.91
C LYS A 43 -18.39 -22.37 18.14
N LEU A 44 -18.57 -21.77 19.32
CA LEU A 44 -18.74 -22.52 20.56
C LEU A 44 -20.19 -22.98 20.66
N ASP A 45 -20.41 -24.15 21.25
CA ASP A 45 -21.74 -24.62 21.59
C ASP A 45 -22.21 -23.95 22.88
N PRO A 46 -23.27 -23.11 22.85
CA PRO A 46 -23.77 -22.43 24.03
C PRO A 46 -24.48 -23.37 25.02
N ALA A 47 -24.83 -24.59 24.60
CA ALA A 47 -25.43 -25.60 25.48
C ALA A 47 -24.39 -26.30 26.36
N LEU A 48 -23.10 -26.17 26.06
CA LEU A 48 -22.02 -26.83 26.78
C LEU A 48 -21.22 -25.80 27.62
N PRO A 49 -20.69 -26.22 28.79
CA PRO A 49 -19.71 -25.42 29.52
C PRO A 49 -18.51 -25.03 28.65
N LEU A 50 -17.84 -23.93 29.00
CA LEU A 50 -16.68 -23.44 28.25
C LEU A 50 -15.51 -24.44 28.27
N ASP A 51 -15.33 -25.12 29.39
CA ASP A 51 -14.31 -26.14 29.65
C ASP A 51 -14.70 -27.54 29.17
N HIS A 52 -15.89 -27.70 28.57
CA HIS A 52 -16.25 -28.93 27.90
C HIS A 52 -15.25 -29.23 26.77
N PRO A 53 -14.78 -30.47 26.59
CA PRO A 53 -13.73 -30.80 25.62
C PRO A 53 -13.97 -30.26 24.20
N ALA A 54 -15.21 -30.32 23.70
CA ALA A 54 -15.59 -29.78 22.40
C ALA A 54 -15.40 -28.25 22.28
N ASN A 55 -15.74 -27.50 23.33
CA ASN A 55 -15.55 -26.04 23.35
C ASN A 55 -14.08 -25.67 23.52
N VAL A 56 -13.31 -26.45 24.30
CA VAL A 56 -11.86 -26.29 24.43
C VAL A 56 -11.16 -26.51 23.08
N GLU A 57 -11.51 -27.57 22.36
CA GLU A 57 -10.98 -27.85 21.01
C GLU A 57 -11.31 -26.68 20.05
N ALA A 58 -12.55 -26.21 20.02
CA ALA A 58 -12.94 -25.07 19.21
C ALA A 58 -12.15 -23.80 19.57
N LEU A 59 -11.85 -23.57 20.86
CA LEU A 59 -11.00 -22.46 21.30
C LEU A 59 -9.56 -22.59 20.82
N MET A 60 -8.98 -23.80 20.85
CA MET A 60 -7.62 -24.04 20.34
C MET A 60 -7.54 -23.76 18.85
N ILE A 61 -8.50 -24.26 18.06
CA ILE A 61 -8.58 -23.99 16.61
C ILE A 61 -8.71 -22.49 16.34
N ARG A 62 -9.49 -21.76 17.16
CA ARG A 62 -9.62 -20.30 17.06
C ARG A 62 -8.30 -19.60 17.30
N ASP A 63 -7.56 -19.98 18.34
CA ASP A 63 -6.26 -19.39 18.67
C ASP A 63 -5.26 -19.60 17.52
N ASP A 64 -5.15 -20.83 17.00
CA ASP A 64 -4.24 -21.15 15.89
C ASP A 64 -4.57 -20.36 14.61
N ALA A 65 -5.86 -20.25 14.29
CA ALA A 65 -6.32 -19.45 13.15
C ALA A 65 -6.00 -17.96 13.31
N MET A 66 -6.21 -17.41 14.52
CA MET A 66 -5.89 -16.01 14.82
C MET A 66 -4.39 -15.73 14.77
N ARG A 67 -3.55 -16.62 15.32
CA ARG A 67 -2.08 -16.50 15.26
C ARG A 67 -1.59 -16.49 13.82
N SER A 68 -2.08 -17.42 13.01
CA SER A 68 -1.75 -17.50 11.58
C SER A 68 -2.18 -16.23 10.82
N TYR A 69 -3.39 -15.72 11.11
CA TYR A 69 -3.89 -14.49 10.50
C TYR A 69 -3.05 -13.27 10.88
N ILE A 70 -2.69 -13.12 12.15
CA ILE A 70 -1.82 -12.04 12.64
C ILE A 70 -0.44 -12.11 11.97
N GLN A 71 0.12 -13.31 11.82
CA GLN A 71 1.40 -13.50 11.12
C GLN A 71 1.30 -13.06 9.65
N GLY A 72 0.24 -13.46 8.94
CA GLY A 72 0.00 -13.01 7.57
C GLY A 72 -0.14 -11.48 7.46
N LEU A 73 -0.84 -10.84 8.39
CA LEU A 73 -0.95 -9.39 8.43
C LEU A 73 0.39 -8.70 8.67
N ARG A 74 1.24 -9.24 9.57
CA ARG A 74 2.60 -8.73 9.80
C ARG A 74 3.43 -8.84 8.53
N SER A 75 3.41 -9.98 7.84
CA SER A 75 4.11 -10.16 6.56
C SER A 75 3.65 -9.17 5.49
N CYS A 76 2.35 -8.88 5.43
CA CYS A 76 1.81 -7.86 4.53
C CYS A 76 2.37 -6.46 4.85
N LEU A 77 2.39 -6.08 6.13
CA LEU A 77 2.97 -4.80 6.56
C LEU A 77 4.47 -4.70 6.29
N ASP A 78 5.22 -5.79 6.50
CA ASP A 78 6.66 -5.82 6.26
C ASP A 78 6.97 -5.70 4.75
N CYS A 79 6.15 -6.33 3.90
CA CYS A 79 6.20 -6.13 2.45
C CYS A 79 6.02 -4.65 2.08
N TYR A 80 4.99 -3.97 2.63
CA TYR A 80 4.77 -2.55 2.34
C TYR A 80 5.91 -1.66 2.83
N ARG A 81 6.46 -1.96 4.02
CA ARG A 81 7.61 -1.22 4.58
C ARG A 81 8.86 -1.35 3.73
N GLY A 82 9.08 -2.52 3.11
CA GLY A 82 10.22 -2.76 2.21
C GLY A 82 10.11 -2.05 0.85
N GLN A 83 8.93 -1.54 0.48
CA GLN A 83 8.74 -0.77 -0.75
C GLN A 83 8.94 0.73 -0.58
N ARG A 84 9.07 1.21 0.66
CA ARG A 84 9.32 2.62 0.98
C ARG A 84 10.81 2.91 1.00
#